data_AF-A0A150N825-F1
#
_entry.id   AF-A0A150N825-F1
#
_cell.length_a   1.000
_cell.length_b   1.000
_cell.length_c   1.000
_cell.angle_alpha   90.00
_cell.angle_beta   90.00
_cell.angle_gamma   90.00
#
_symmetry.space_group_name_H-M   'P 1'
#
loop_
_entity.id
_entity.type
_entity.pdbx_description
1 polymer ?
#
loop_
_entity_poly.entity_id
_entity_poly.type
_entity_poly.pdbx_seq_one_letter_code
_entity_poly.pdbx_strand_id
1 'polypeptide(L)'
;MNEKGYSLVVTLLIITIFLLLGLTIMSVAIYQARFTEVRVEDVESLHEATQAIEETIAEMKVRIDDFELSTPGKLDMQLNTLIPDLQQRYGVDIKDVTDDYKINRATLFTRVYLILKPYGSKTVERRVILTNTPSFLKYAIGSTKDVILNGGAYIDGNIYAGGNAYVTNVANYIDNSKKYMEQTSFPTTSKTSVLFVNGSYYSCDHENGARTCYNSHFAPSRPKSGGFFHPGVE
;
A
#
# COMPACT_ATOMS: atom_id res chain seq x y z
N MET A 1 24.97 -21.42 84.98
CA MET A 1 24.75 -20.87 83.62
C MET A 1 24.73 -22.03 82.63
N ASN A 2 23.63 -22.22 81.91
CA ASN A 2 23.37 -23.40 81.07
C ASN A 2 23.65 -23.06 79.59
N GLU A 3 24.92 -23.00 79.20
CA GLU A 3 25.31 -22.56 77.84
C GLU A 3 25.17 -23.65 76.76
N LYS A 4 24.93 -24.91 77.15
CA LYS A 4 24.79 -26.03 76.19
C LYS A 4 23.47 -26.02 75.42
N GLY A 5 22.43 -25.32 75.90
CA GLY A 5 21.14 -25.21 75.21
C GLY A 5 21.12 -24.16 74.09
N TYR A 6 21.90 -23.08 74.21
CA TYR A 6 21.92 -21.98 73.25
C TYR A 6 22.57 -22.36 71.91
N SER A 7 23.59 -23.22 71.92
CA SER A 7 24.25 -23.67 70.69
C SER A 7 23.32 -24.43 69.74
N LEU A 8 22.38 -25.22 70.27
CA LEU A 8 21.41 -25.96 69.46
C LEU A 8 20.36 -25.03 68.84
N VAL A 9 19.91 -24.01 69.59
CA VAL A 9 18.92 -23.04 69.12
C VAL A 9 19.51 -22.16 68.02
N VAL A 10 20.78 -21.73 68.16
CA VAL A 10 21.46 -20.91 67.15
C VAL A 10 21.69 -21.69 65.85
N THR A 11 22.08 -22.96 65.91
CA THR A 11 22.26 -23.77 64.70
C THR A 11 20.93 -24.05 63.99
N LEU A 12 19.87 -24.34 64.73
CA LEU A 12 18.52 -24.46 64.17
C LEU A 12 18.05 -23.15 63.52
N LEU A 13 18.30 -21.99 64.15
CA LEU A 13 17.97 -20.68 63.60
C LEU A 13 18.73 -20.40 62.30
N ILE A 14 20.03 -20.73 62.25
CA ILE A 14 20.83 -20.53 61.04
C ILE A 14 20.33 -21.45 59.91
N ILE A 15 20.04 -22.72 60.20
CA ILE A 15 19.50 -23.68 59.22
C ILE A 15 18.13 -23.22 58.69
N THR A 16 17.24 -22.70 59.55
CA THR A 16 15.93 -22.20 59.09
C THR A 16 16.07 -20.95 58.24
N ILE A 17 16.99 -20.03 58.56
CA ILE A 17 17.28 -18.86 57.72
C ILE A 17 17.78 -19.32 56.34
N PHE A 18 18.74 -20.25 56.29
CA PHE A 18 19.21 -20.79 55.01
C PHE A 18 18.12 -21.54 54.24
N LEU A 19 17.24 -22.27 54.92
CA LEU A 19 16.09 -22.94 54.29
C LEU A 19 15.12 -21.93 53.69
N LEU A 20 14.79 -20.86 54.42
CA LEU A 20 13.93 -19.78 53.94
C LEU A 20 14.54 -19.06 52.74
N LEU A 21 15.84 -18.77 52.78
CA LEU A 21 16.56 -18.19 51.64
C LEU A 21 16.57 -19.14 50.43
N GLY A 22 16.82 -20.43 50.64
CA GLY A 22 16.78 -21.42 49.56
C GLY A 22 15.40 -21.55 48.92
N LEU A 23 14.35 -21.63 49.74
CA LEU A 23 12.97 -21.71 49.27
C LEU A 23 12.54 -20.44 48.53
N THR A 24 12.89 -19.26 49.05
CA THR A 24 12.55 -17.99 48.40
C THR A 24 13.22 -17.84 47.04
N ILE A 25 14.51 -18.19 46.91
CA ILE A 25 15.22 -18.18 45.62
C ILE A 25 14.56 -19.16 44.64
N MET A 26 14.23 -20.37 45.09
CA MET A 26 13.56 -21.36 44.24
C MET A 26 12.18 -20.89 43.78
N SER A 27 11.38 -20.31 44.68
CA SER A 27 10.08 -19.72 44.34
C SER A 27 10.21 -18.60 43.32
N VAL A 28 11.20 -17.71 43.49
CA VAL A 28 11.47 -16.63 42.53
C VAL A 28 11.91 -17.19 41.17
N ALA A 29 12.78 -18.19 41.14
CA ALA A 29 13.24 -18.82 39.90
C ALA A 29 12.09 -19.49 39.14
N ILE A 30 11.22 -20.24 39.83
CA ILE A 30 10.03 -20.86 39.23
C ILE A 30 9.08 -19.80 38.66
N TYR A 31 8.87 -18.71 39.40
CA TYR A 31 8.00 -17.62 38.95
C TYR A 31 8.56 -16.92 37.70
N GLN A 32 9.86 -16.65 37.66
CA GLN A 32 10.52 -16.08 36.49
C GLN A 32 10.48 -17.01 35.27
N ALA A 33 10.67 -18.32 35.49
CA ALA A 33 10.57 -19.32 34.43
C ALA A 33 9.16 -19.33 33.80
N ARG A 34 8.11 -19.39 34.63
CA ARG A 34 6.70 -19.31 34.19
C ARG A 34 6.40 -18.04 33.38
N PHE A 35 6.88 -16.89 33.84
CA PHE A 35 6.64 -15.63 33.14
C PHE A 35 7.36 -15.57 31.78
N THR A 36 8.56 -16.14 31.70
CA THR A 36 9.31 -16.24 30.46
C THR A 36 8.62 -17.17 29.47
N GLU A 37 8.14 -18.33 29.95
CA GLU A 37 7.37 -19.29 29.14
C GLU A 37 6.13 -18.64 28.52
N VAL A 38 5.30 -17.97 29.33
CA VAL A 38 4.10 -17.26 28.83
C VAL A 38 4.46 -16.19 27.80
N ARG A 39 5.58 -15.48 28.00
CA ARG A 39 6.03 -14.45 27.03
C ARG A 39 6.51 -15.06 25.72
N VAL A 40 7.19 -16.20 25.77
CA VAL A 40 7.64 -16.90 24.55
C VAL A 40 6.41 -17.36 23.77
N GLU A 41 5.45 -18.01 24.43
CA GLU A 41 4.20 -18.46 23.81
C GLU A 41 3.38 -17.30 23.21
N ASP A 42 3.28 -16.15 23.90
CA ASP A 42 2.59 -14.96 23.40
C ASP A 42 3.28 -14.36 22.16
N VAL A 43 4.62 -14.33 22.14
CA VAL A 43 5.40 -13.83 21.00
C VAL A 43 5.31 -14.78 19.81
N GLU A 44 5.42 -16.09 20.05
CA GLU A 44 5.31 -17.12 18.99
C GLU A 44 3.91 -17.11 18.39
N SER A 45 2.85 -17.12 19.20
CA SER A 45 1.47 -17.06 18.71
C SER A 45 1.14 -15.76 17.98
N LEU A 46 1.69 -14.62 18.41
CA LEU A 46 1.59 -13.36 17.68
C LEU A 46 2.30 -13.45 16.32
N HIS A 47 3.50 -14.04 16.29
CA HIS A 47 4.26 -14.22 15.07
C HIS A 47 3.52 -15.11 14.07
N GLU A 48 3.04 -16.27 14.52
CA GLU A 48 2.22 -17.18 13.72
C GLU A 48 0.96 -16.48 13.18
N ALA A 49 0.27 -15.71 14.04
CA ALA A 49 -0.93 -14.99 13.62
C ALA A 49 -0.64 -13.91 12.56
N THR A 50 0.48 -13.20 12.71
CA THR A 50 0.92 -12.19 11.75
C THR A 50 1.34 -12.83 10.43
N GLN A 51 2.12 -13.90 10.49
CA GLN A 51 2.55 -14.66 9.32
C GLN A 51 1.35 -15.20 8.53
N ALA A 52 0.36 -15.79 9.21
CA ALA A 52 -0.85 -16.29 8.55
C ALA A 52 -1.60 -15.17 7.79
N ILE A 53 -1.67 -13.96 8.35
CA ILE A 53 -2.25 -12.80 7.67
C ILE A 53 -1.40 -12.37 6.48
N GLU A 54 -0.08 -12.30 6.61
CA GLU A 54 0.81 -11.90 5.52
C GLU A 54 0.78 -12.90 4.35
N GLU A 55 0.78 -14.19 4.64
CA GLU A 55 0.62 -15.26 3.64
C GLU A 55 -0.75 -15.20 2.95
N THR A 56 -1.82 -14.95 3.72
CA THR A 56 -3.15 -14.72 3.15
C THR A 56 -3.15 -13.55 2.16
N ILE A 57 -2.53 -12.43 2.51
CA ILE A 57 -2.45 -11.25 1.64
C ILE A 57 -1.61 -11.53 0.40
N ALA A 58 -0.50 -12.26 0.55
CA ALA A 58 0.37 -12.63 -0.55
C ALA A 58 -0.35 -13.54 -1.55
N GLU A 59 -1.03 -14.60 -1.08
CA GLU A 59 -1.82 -15.46 -1.97
C GLU A 59 -3.00 -14.70 -2.57
N MET A 60 -3.71 -13.88 -1.78
CA MET A 60 -4.79 -13.04 -2.29
C MET A 60 -4.32 -12.14 -3.44
N LYS A 61 -3.13 -11.52 -3.32
CA LYS A 61 -2.55 -10.71 -4.38
C LYS A 61 -2.32 -11.51 -5.67
N VAL A 62 -1.71 -12.70 -5.56
CA VAL A 62 -1.43 -13.56 -6.72
C VAL A 62 -2.73 -13.99 -7.41
N ARG A 63 -3.72 -14.44 -6.63
CA ARG A 63 -4.99 -14.93 -7.17
C ARG A 63 -5.82 -13.84 -7.82
N ILE A 64 -5.78 -12.62 -7.28
CA ILE A 64 -6.51 -11.47 -7.86
C ILE A 64 -5.87 -10.99 -9.16
N ASP A 65 -4.55 -11.12 -9.32
CA ASP A 65 -3.86 -10.77 -10.56
C ASP A 65 -4.33 -11.65 -11.74
N ASP A 66 -4.71 -12.90 -11.44
CA ASP A 66 -5.29 -13.84 -12.41
C ASP A 66 -6.77 -13.54 -12.74
N PHE A 67 -7.43 -12.60 -12.05
CA PHE A 67 -8.83 -12.29 -12.32
C PHE A 67 -8.97 -11.41 -13.56
N GLU A 68 -9.60 -11.95 -14.61
CA GLU A 68 -9.96 -11.17 -15.78
C GLU A 68 -10.84 -9.97 -15.42
N LEU A 69 -10.45 -8.79 -15.92
CA LEU A 69 -11.26 -7.60 -15.77
C LEU A 69 -12.58 -7.75 -16.56
N SER A 70 -13.68 -7.80 -15.83
CA SER A 70 -15.01 -8.01 -16.40
C SER A 70 -16.02 -7.04 -15.78
N THR A 71 -16.91 -7.50 -14.91
CA THR A 71 -17.89 -6.66 -14.22
C THR A 71 -17.64 -6.68 -12.70
N PRO A 72 -18.01 -5.62 -11.97
CA PRO A 72 -17.88 -5.62 -10.51
C PRO A 72 -18.59 -6.82 -9.84
N GLY A 73 -19.73 -7.26 -10.38
CA GLY A 73 -20.41 -8.46 -9.87
C GLY A 73 -19.65 -9.76 -10.13
N LYS A 74 -18.85 -9.86 -11.20
CA LYS A 74 -17.99 -11.02 -11.44
C LYS A 74 -16.81 -11.07 -10.47
N LEU A 75 -16.25 -9.91 -10.13
CA LEU A 75 -15.26 -9.80 -9.05
C LEU A 75 -15.84 -10.32 -7.73
N ASP A 76 -17.07 -9.95 -7.38
CA ASP A 76 -17.74 -10.46 -6.16
C ASP A 76 -17.89 -11.98 -6.19
N MET A 77 -18.31 -12.55 -7.33
CA MET A 77 -18.41 -14.00 -7.48
C MET A 77 -17.06 -14.70 -7.29
N GLN A 78 -15.98 -14.16 -7.85
CA GLN A 78 -14.64 -14.73 -7.72
C GLN A 78 -14.12 -14.60 -6.28
N LEU A 79 -14.33 -13.45 -5.63
CA LEU A 79 -13.96 -13.25 -4.23
C LEU A 79 -14.75 -14.17 -3.30
N ASN A 80 -16.03 -14.40 -3.54
CA ASN A 80 -16.86 -15.33 -2.76
C ASN A 80 -16.38 -16.78 -2.87
N THR A 81 -15.64 -17.15 -3.93
CA THR A 81 -14.98 -18.45 -4.03
C THR A 81 -13.58 -18.48 -3.40
N LEU A 82 -12.84 -17.39 -3.52
CA LEU A 82 -11.46 -17.28 -3.02
C LEU A 82 -11.40 -17.11 -1.50
N ILE A 83 -12.25 -16.25 -0.94
CA ILE A 83 -12.21 -15.86 0.47
C ILE A 83 -12.37 -17.09 1.39
N PRO A 84 -13.36 -17.98 1.20
CA PRO A 84 -13.50 -19.17 2.06
C PRO A 84 -12.30 -20.12 1.97
N ASP A 85 -11.69 -20.29 0.78
CA ASP A 85 -10.47 -21.12 0.61
C ASP A 85 -9.30 -20.56 1.43
N LEU A 86 -9.09 -19.24 1.38
CA LEU A 86 -8.06 -18.57 2.17
C LEU A 86 -8.33 -18.65 3.68
N GLN A 87 -9.58 -18.45 4.11
CA GLN A 87 -9.98 -18.60 5.51
C GLN A 87 -9.69 -20.00 6.03
N GLN A 88 -10.03 -21.03 5.26
CA GLN A 88 -9.79 -22.42 5.63
C GLN A 88 -8.29 -22.76 5.65
N ARG A 89 -7.52 -22.29 4.66
CA ARG A 89 -6.10 -22.61 4.53
C ARG A 89 -5.25 -21.98 5.63
N TYR A 90 -5.46 -20.71 5.93
CA TYR A 90 -4.63 -19.94 6.87
C TYR A 90 -5.29 -19.78 8.26
N GLY A 91 -6.52 -20.28 8.41
CA GLY A 91 -7.30 -20.18 9.64
C GLY A 91 -7.56 -18.74 10.07
N VAL A 92 -7.69 -17.83 9.11
CA VAL A 92 -7.99 -16.40 9.33
C VAL A 92 -9.49 -16.16 9.17
N ASP A 93 -9.99 -15.12 9.82
CA ASP A 93 -11.34 -14.60 9.58
C ASP A 93 -11.25 -13.40 8.63
N ILE A 94 -11.97 -13.42 7.51
CA ILE A 94 -11.95 -12.33 6.53
C ILE A 94 -13.34 -11.71 6.48
N LYS A 95 -13.45 -10.48 6.98
CA LYS A 95 -14.71 -9.73 7.03
C LYS A 95 -14.75 -8.70 5.91
N ASP A 96 -15.85 -8.68 5.18
CA ASP A 96 -16.12 -7.65 4.20
C ASP A 96 -16.66 -6.40 4.90
N VAL A 97 -15.94 -5.29 4.76
CA VAL A 97 -16.30 -3.98 5.33
C VAL A 97 -16.44 -2.93 4.23
N THR A 98 -16.65 -3.34 2.98
CA THR A 98 -16.74 -2.43 1.83
C THR A 98 -17.81 -1.36 2.02
N ASP A 99 -18.94 -1.73 2.61
CA ASP A 99 -20.10 -0.86 2.77
C ASP A 99 -19.84 0.31 3.75
N ASP A 100 -18.91 0.13 4.70
CA ASP A 100 -18.51 1.18 5.65
C ASP A 100 -17.84 2.39 4.95
N TYR A 101 -17.32 2.19 3.74
CA TYR A 101 -16.59 3.21 2.98
C TYR A 101 -17.43 3.89 1.90
N LYS A 102 -18.75 3.63 1.84
CA LYS A 102 -19.65 4.20 0.82
C LYS A 102 -19.20 3.89 -0.62
N ILE A 103 -18.55 2.75 -0.83
CA ILE A 103 -18.10 2.31 -2.16
C ILE A 103 -19.28 1.69 -2.90
N ASN A 104 -19.64 2.24 -4.05
CA ASN A 104 -20.69 1.67 -4.89
C ASN A 104 -20.19 0.39 -5.58
N ARG A 105 -20.60 -0.76 -5.05
CA ARG A 105 -20.19 -2.10 -5.50
C ARG A 105 -20.65 -2.43 -6.92
N ALA A 106 -21.71 -1.79 -7.41
CA ALA A 106 -22.24 -2.00 -8.75
C ALA A 106 -21.39 -1.32 -9.83
N THR A 107 -20.65 -0.26 -9.47
CA THR A 107 -19.88 0.55 -10.43
C THR A 107 -18.37 0.46 -10.21
N LEU A 108 -17.92 0.15 -9.00
CA LEU A 108 -16.51 0.14 -8.63
C LEU A 108 -16.00 -1.28 -8.38
N PHE A 109 -14.78 -1.55 -8.85
CA PHE A 109 -14.06 -2.80 -8.65
C PHE A 109 -13.24 -2.82 -7.34
N THR A 110 -13.53 -1.92 -6.40
CA THR A 110 -12.81 -1.83 -5.13
C THR A 110 -13.58 -2.55 -4.04
N ARG A 111 -12.90 -3.36 -3.24
CA ARG A 111 -13.46 -4.00 -2.03
C ARG A 111 -12.53 -3.77 -0.85
N VAL A 112 -13.10 -3.71 0.34
CA VAL A 112 -12.36 -3.51 1.59
C VAL A 112 -12.64 -4.68 2.51
N TYR A 113 -11.59 -5.36 2.92
CA TYR A 113 -11.66 -6.49 3.84
C TYR A 113 -10.84 -6.22 5.09
N LEU A 114 -11.30 -6.74 6.23
CA LEU A 114 -10.52 -6.90 7.45
C LEU A 114 -10.15 -8.37 7.59
N ILE A 115 -8.86 -8.66 7.66
CA ILE A 115 -8.33 -9.99 7.95
C ILE A 115 -7.97 -10.03 9.43
N LEU A 116 -8.53 -10.99 10.15
CA LEU A 116 -8.40 -11.14 11.58
C LEU A 116 -7.83 -12.52 11.93
N LYS A 117 -6.94 -12.57 12.92
CA LYS A 117 -6.44 -13.82 13.48
C LYS A 117 -6.28 -13.69 15.00
N PRO A 118 -7.01 -14.48 15.81
CA PRO A 118 -6.84 -14.45 17.26
C PRO A 118 -5.49 -15.06 17.66
N TYR A 119 -4.88 -14.49 18.70
CA TYR A 119 -3.71 -15.04 19.38
C TYR A 119 -3.87 -14.77 20.89
N GLY A 120 -3.93 -15.82 21.70
CA GLY A 120 -4.28 -15.72 23.12
C GLY A 120 -5.62 -15.00 23.34
N SER A 121 -5.59 -13.87 24.06
CA SER A 121 -6.77 -13.02 24.33
C SER A 121 -6.93 -11.83 23.39
N LYS A 122 -6.04 -11.70 22.39
CA LYS A 122 -5.98 -10.59 21.46
C LYS A 122 -6.23 -11.06 20.04
N THR A 123 -6.31 -10.12 19.10
CA THR A 123 -6.52 -10.41 17.69
C THR A 123 -5.67 -9.46 16.87
N VAL A 124 -4.91 -10.02 15.93
CA VAL A 124 -4.24 -9.22 14.91
C VAL A 124 -5.28 -8.87 13.85
N GLU A 125 -5.36 -7.60 13.48
CA GLU A 125 -6.26 -7.10 12.45
C GLU A 125 -5.45 -6.41 11.36
N ARG A 126 -5.77 -6.73 10.10
CA ARG A 126 -5.19 -6.05 8.94
C ARG A 126 -6.27 -5.67 7.94
N ARG A 127 -6.31 -4.39 7.60
CA ARG A 127 -7.17 -3.86 6.53
C ARG A 127 -6.51 -4.02 5.17
N VAL A 128 -7.25 -4.57 4.23
CA VAL A 128 -6.83 -4.77 2.84
C VAL A 128 -7.84 -4.10 1.92
N ILE A 129 -7.35 -3.21 1.07
CA ILE A 129 -8.11 -2.60 -0.02
C ILE A 129 -7.66 -3.29 -1.28
N LEU A 130 -8.58 -3.95 -1.98
CA LEU A 130 -8.27 -4.70 -3.18
C LEU A 130 -9.05 -4.17 -4.39
N THR A 131 -8.46 -4.35 -5.56
CA THR A 131 -9.12 -4.13 -6.85
C THR A 131 -8.42 -4.97 -7.92
N ASN A 132 -9.21 -5.56 -8.82
CA ASN A 132 -8.67 -6.22 -10.02
C ASN A 132 -8.56 -5.25 -11.21
N THR A 133 -8.75 -3.94 -11.00
CA THR A 133 -8.56 -2.94 -12.05
C THR A 133 -7.07 -2.80 -12.35
N PRO A 134 -6.62 -3.13 -13.58
CA PRO A 134 -5.23 -2.93 -13.96
C PRO A 134 -4.82 -1.48 -13.79
N SER A 135 -3.58 -1.26 -13.36
CA SER A 135 -3.08 0.09 -13.07
C SER A 135 -3.15 1.04 -14.27
N PHE A 136 -3.09 0.53 -15.50
CA PHE A 136 -3.17 1.35 -16.72
C PHE A 136 -4.55 2.01 -16.90
N LEU A 137 -5.64 1.44 -16.38
CA LEU A 137 -6.98 2.03 -16.45
C LEU A 137 -7.18 3.22 -15.50
N LYS A 138 -6.18 3.53 -14.67
CA LYS A 138 -6.21 4.74 -13.83
C LYS A 138 -5.93 6.02 -14.60
N TYR A 139 -5.48 5.91 -15.86
CA TYR A 139 -5.01 7.02 -16.67
C TYR A 139 -5.79 7.09 -17.99
N ALA A 140 -6.22 8.29 -18.37
CA ALA A 140 -6.81 8.56 -19.69
C ALA A 140 -5.73 8.52 -20.79
N ILE A 141 -4.50 8.92 -20.45
CA ILE A 141 -3.33 8.86 -21.34
C ILE A 141 -2.16 8.30 -20.55
N GLY A 142 -1.50 7.26 -21.07
CA GLY A 142 -0.39 6.62 -20.38
C GLY A 142 0.66 6.06 -21.32
N SER A 143 1.93 6.26 -20.99
CA SER A 143 3.08 5.63 -21.66
C SER A 143 4.09 5.15 -20.62
N THR A 144 4.71 3.99 -20.84
CA THR A 144 5.85 3.54 -20.02
C THR A 144 7.12 4.33 -20.31
N LYS A 145 7.13 5.12 -21.39
CA LYS A 145 8.21 6.02 -21.79
C LYS A 145 7.68 7.47 -21.74
N ASP A 146 8.07 8.26 -22.73
CA ASP A 146 7.65 9.64 -22.84
C ASP A 146 6.17 9.74 -23.28
N VAL A 147 5.48 10.76 -22.77
CA VAL A 147 4.16 11.20 -23.25
C VAL A 147 4.34 12.52 -23.98
N ILE A 148 3.77 12.62 -25.17
CA ILE A 148 3.84 13.81 -26.01
C ILE A 148 2.41 14.23 -26.35
N LEU A 149 2.01 15.42 -25.92
CA LEU A 149 0.71 16.01 -26.20
C LEU A 149 0.90 17.24 -27.10
N ASN A 150 0.41 17.13 -28.33
CA ASN A 150 0.54 18.15 -29.37
C ASN A 150 -0.78 18.88 -29.57
N GLY A 151 -0.78 20.16 -29.24
CA GLY A 151 -1.86 21.08 -29.54
C GLY A 151 -3.11 20.89 -28.68
N GLY A 152 -4.18 21.59 -29.04
CA GLY A 152 -5.37 21.70 -28.21
C GLY A 152 -6.10 20.37 -28.04
N ALA A 153 -6.22 19.90 -26.79
CA ALA A 153 -7.02 18.74 -26.41
C ALA A 153 -7.63 18.96 -25.02
N TYR A 154 -8.79 18.35 -24.76
CA TYR A 154 -9.36 18.26 -23.41
C TYR A 154 -9.26 16.82 -22.93
N ILE A 155 -8.59 16.61 -21.81
CA ILE A 155 -8.34 15.28 -21.24
C ILE A 155 -9.10 15.17 -19.92
N ASP A 156 -10.07 14.26 -19.87
CA ASP A 156 -10.78 13.93 -18.64
C ASP A 156 -10.24 12.63 -18.04
N GLY A 157 -9.27 12.77 -17.14
CA GLY A 157 -8.63 11.67 -16.44
C GLY A 157 -7.13 11.88 -16.27
N ASN A 158 -6.53 11.06 -15.41
CA ASN A 158 -5.12 11.20 -15.07
C ASN A 158 -4.21 10.90 -16.28
N ILE A 159 -3.00 11.45 -16.25
CA ILE A 159 -2.00 11.23 -17.29
C ILE A 159 -0.76 10.60 -16.66
N TYR A 160 -0.19 9.57 -17.29
CA TYR A 160 1.02 8.89 -16.82
C TYR A 160 2.14 8.91 -17.86
N ALA A 161 3.29 9.47 -17.49
CA ALA A 161 4.53 9.41 -18.25
C ALA A 161 5.61 8.67 -17.45
N GLY A 162 5.94 7.46 -17.89
CA GLY A 162 7.04 6.67 -17.31
C GLY A 162 8.42 7.25 -17.58
N GLY A 163 8.55 8.12 -18.58
CA GLY A 163 9.70 8.97 -18.85
C GLY A 163 9.34 10.45 -18.69
N ASN A 164 9.60 11.25 -19.71
CA ASN A 164 9.31 12.69 -19.73
C ASN A 164 7.90 12.98 -20.27
N ALA A 165 7.32 14.11 -19.86
CA ALA A 165 6.08 14.62 -20.42
C ALA A 165 6.36 15.90 -21.22
N TYR A 166 5.92 15.93 -22.47
CA TYR A 166 6.05 17.08 -23.36
C TYR A 166 4.67 17.58 -23.74
N VAL A 167 4.44 18.87 -23.58
CA VAL A 167 3.22 19.57 -23.96
C VAL A 167 3.56 20.77 -24.81
N THR A 168 2.83 20.94 -25.91
CA THR A 168 3.01 22.07 -26.82
C THR A 168 1.66 22.56 -27.30
N ASN A 169 1.58 23.85 -27.64
CA ASN A 169 0.43 24.46 -28.29
C ASN A 169 0.43 24.27 -29.81
N VAL A 170 1.25 23.39 -30.36
CA VAL A 170 1.29 23.10 -31.81
C VAL A 170 0.74 21.71 -32.10
N ALA A 171 -0.20 21.63 -33.04
CA ALA A 171 -0.69 20.37 -33.56
C ALA A 171 0.17 19.91 -34.74
N ASN A 172 0.66 18.68 -34.67
CA ASN A 172 1.36 18.02 -35.78
C ASN A 172 0.37 17.14 -36.55
N TYR A 173 0.31 17.29 -37.87
CA TYR A 173 -0.53 16.42 -38.71
C TYR A 173 0.19 16.00 -39.99
N ILE A 174 -0.31 14.93 -40.61
CA ILE A 174 0.20 14.40 -41.87
C ILE A 174 -0.88 14.61 -42.92
N ASP A 175 -0.54 15.33 -43.99
CA ASP A 175 -1.37 15.43 -45.18
C ASP A 175 -0.53 15.09 -46.41
N ASN A 176 -1.04 14.23 -47.29
CA ASN A 176 -0.32 13.77 -48.49
C ASN A 176 1.12 13.30 -48.21
N SER A 177 1.33 12.53 -47.14
CA SER A 177 2.65 12.04 -46.68
C SER A 177 3.65 13.13 -46.27
N LYS A 178 3.23 14.39 -46.20
CA LYS A 178 4.02 15.51 -45.68
C LYS A 178 3.59 15.84 -44.25
N LYS A 179 4.56 16.19 -43.42
CA LYS A 179 4.32 16.61 -42.03
C LYS A 179 4.14 18.11 -41.98
N TYR A 180 3.10 18.54 -41.29
CA TYR A 180 2.76 19.94 -41.07
C TYR A 180 2.62 20.21 -39.58
N MET A 181 2.77 21.48 -39.23
CA MET A 181 2.67 21.99 -37.86
C MET A 181 1.79 23.23 -37.89
N GLU A 182 0.76 23.26 -37.07
CA GLU A 182 -0.16 24.40 -36.97
C GLU A 182 -0.33 24.83 -35.53
N GLN A 183 -0.38 26.15 -35.33
CA GLN A 183 -0.58 26.75 -34.01
C GLN A 183 -1.99 26.44 -33.50
N THR A 184 -2.10 26.04 -32.24
CA THR A 184 -3.36 25.73 -31.55
C THR A 184 -3.27 26.16 -30.08
N SER A 185 -4.23 25.77 -29.24
CA SER A 185 -4.13 25.94 -27.79
C SER A 185 -3.27 24.85 -27.13
N PHE A 186 -2.89 25.03 -25.85
CA PHE A 186 -2.32 23.95 -25.06
C PHE A 186 -3.37 22.88 -24.72
N PRO A 187 -2.96 21.61 -24.52
CA PRO A 187 -3.79 20.62 -23.85
C PRO A 187 -4.27 21.12 -22.48
N THR A 188 -5.52 20.82 -22.18
CA THR A 188 -6.18 21.12 -20.92
C THR A 188 -6.71 19.84 -20.30
N THR A 189 -6.88 19.83 -18.98
CA THR A 189 -7.37 18.67 -18.24
C THR A 189 -8.59 19.03 -17.40
N SER A 190 -9.37 18.03 -17.02
CA SER A 190 -10.40 18.23 -15.99
C SER A 190 -9.76 18.64 -14.65
N LYS A 191 -10.52 19.34 -13.80
CA LYS A 191 -10.01 19.90 -12.52
C LYS A 191 -9.49 18.84 -11.54
N THR A 192 -9.94 17.60 -11.69
CA THR A 192 -9.57 16.46 -10.83
C THR A 192 -8.46 15.60 -11.42
N SER A 193 -8.02 15.88 -12.64
CA SER A 193 -6.98 15.11 -13.31
C SER A 193 -5.61 15.40 -12.70
N VAL A 194 -4.82 14.34 -12.52
CA VAL A 194 -3.45 14.42 -12.02
C VAL A 194 -2.48 13.95 -13.10
N LEU A 195 -1.39 14.70 -13.28
CA LEU A 195 -0.27 14.33 -14.15
C LEU A 195 0.84 13.68 -13.31
N PHE A 196 1.14 12.42 -13.62
CA PHE A 196 2.24 11.65 -13.03
C PHE A 196 3.40 11.55 -14.02
N VAL A 197 4.58 12.04 -13.65
CA VAL A 197 5.77 12.03 -14.51
C VAL A 197 6.96 11.51 -13.70
N ASN A 198 7.60 10.44 -14.17
CA ASN A 198 8.81 9.90 -13.53
C ASN A 198 10.08 10.68 -13.93
N GLY A 199 10.09 11.23 -15.15
CA GLY A 199 11.16 12.08 -15.66
C GLY A 199 10.87 13.57 -15.42
N SER A 200 11.08 14.38 -16.46
CA SER A 200 10.83 15.82 -16.43
C SER A 200 9.59 16.20 -17.24
N TYR A 201 8.93 17.26 -16.81
CA TYR A 201 7.84 17.90 -17.54
C TYR A 201 8.37 19.11 -18.32
N TYR A 202 8.01 19.17 -19.59
CA TYR A 202 8.40 20.23 -20.52
C TYR A 202 7.16 20.82 -21.18
N SER A 203 7.00 22.13 -21.02
CA SER A 203 6.01 22.92 -21.76
C SER A 203 6.71 23.79 -22.77
N CYS A 204 6.18 23.83 -23.99
CA CYS A 204 6.78 24.48 -25.12
C CYS A 204 5.75 25.34 -25.85
N ASP A 205 5.89 26.65 -25.68
CA ASP A 205 5.05 27.66 -26.32
C ASP A 205 5.72 28.19 -27.58
N HIS A 206 5.10 27.93 -28.73
CA HIS A 206 5.64 28.34 -30.02
C HIS A 206 5.46 29.85 -30.30
N GLU A 207 4.53 30.54 -29.63
CA GLU A 207 4.35 32.01 -29.74
C GLU A 207 5.55 32.77 -29.15
N ASN A 208 6.28 32.16 -28.22
CA ASN A 208 7.42 32.74 -27.53
C ASN A 208 8.80 32.32 -28.11
N GLY A 209 8.85 31.89 -29.38
CA GLY A 209 10.10 31.65 -30.10
C GLY A 209 10.80 30.31 -29.80
N ALA A 210 10.10 29.35 -29.18
CA ALA A 210 10.64 28.01 -28.96
C ALA A 210 10.68 27.21 -30.27
N ARG A 211 11.84 27.21 -30.96
CA ARG A 211 12.00 26.60 -32.29
C ARG A 211 11.73 25.10 -32.37
N THR A 212 11.81 24.36 -31.26
CA THR A 212 11.57 22.90 -31.24
C THR A 212 11.27 22.40 -29.82
N CYS A 213 10.13 21.75 -29.61
CA CYS A 213 9.85 21.02 -28.37
C CYS A 213 10.54 19.64 -28.33
N TYR A 214 11.04 19.19 -29.49
CA TYR A 214 11.42 17.78 -29.75
C TYR A 214 12.90 17.58 -30.08
N ASN A 215 13.79 18.53 -29.77
CA ASN A 215 15.19 18.42 -30.16
C ASN A 215 16.04 17.85 -29.01
N SER A 216 16.62 16.67 -29.25
CA SER A 216 17.27 15.79 -28.27
C SER A 216 18.66 16.25 -27.79
N HIS A 217 18.95 17.55 -27.80
CA HIS A 217 20.27 18.05 -27.35
C HIS A 217 20.26 19.34 -26.55
N PHE A 218 19.09 19.92 -26.23
CA PHE A 218 19.02 21.09 -25.37
C PHE A 218 17.99 20.85 -24.27
N ALA A 219 18.48 20.80 -23.03
CA ALA A 219 17.65 20.89 -21.84
C ALA A 219 16.82 22.19 -21.95
N PRO A 220 15.48 22.13 -22.08
CA PRO A 220 14.66 23.31 -21.95
C PRO A 220 14.82 23.83 -20.51
N SER A 221 14.99 25.13 -20.38
CA SER A 221 15.12 25.83 -19.09
C SER A 221 14.10 25.31 -18.09
N ARG A 222 14.58 24.80 -16.95
CA ARG A 222 13.77 24.39 -15.79
C ARG A 222 12.67 25.44 -15.53
N PRO A 223 11.38 25.08 -15.57
CA PRO A 223 10.39 25.87 -14.86
C PRO A 223 10.72 25.78 -13.37
N LYS A 224 10.72 26.92 -12.69
CA LYS A 224 10.82 26.97 -11.23
C LYS A 224 9.72 26.09 -10.63
N SER A 225 10.09 25.34 -9.60
CA SER A 225 9.23 24.56 -8.71
C SER A 225 7.78 25.07 -8.62
N GLY A 226 6.81 24.18 -8.87
CA GLY A 226 5.39 24.38 -8.55
C GLY A 226 4.57 25.03 -9.65
N GLY A 227 4.34 24.32 -10.75
CA GLY A 227 3.35 24.72 -11.77
C GLY A 227 1.99 24.09 -11.47
N PHE A 228 1.13 24.81 -10.76
CA PHE A 228 -0.31 24.52 -10.68
C PHE A 228 -0.89 24.65 -12.10
N PHE A 229 -1.60 23.65 -12.60
CA PHE A 229 -2.43 23.81 -13.79
C PHE A 229 -3.51 24.84 -13.47
N HIS A 230 -3.62 25.91 -14.27
CA HIS A 230 -4.73 26.82 -14.17
C HIS A 230 -6.02 26.08 -14.58
N PRO A 231 -7.04 26.00 -13.70
CA PRO A 231 -8.34 25.51 -14.11
C PRO A 231 -8.92 26.49 -15.12
N GLY A 232 -9.39 25.98 -16.26
CA GLY A 232 -10.19 26.75 -17.21
C GLY A 232 -11.33 27.44 -16.47
N VAL A 233 -11.39 28.76 -16.62
CA VAL A 233 -12.52 29.60 -16.24
C VAL A 233 -13.48 29.56 -17.44
N GLU A 234 -14.75 29.29 -17.18
CA GLU A 234 -15.86 29.52 -18.13
C GLU A 234 -15.90 30.99 -18.58
#